data_AF-A0A4Y7Q0K6-F1
#
_entry.id   AF-A0A4Y7Q0K6-F1
#
_cell.length_a   1.000
_cell.length_b   1.000
_cell.length_c   1.000
_cell.angle_alpha   90.00
_cell.angle_beta   90.00
_cell.angle_gamma   90.00
#
_symmetry.space_group_name_H-M   'P 1'
#
loop_
_entity.id
_entity.type
_entity.pdbx_description
1 polymer ?
#
loop_
_entity_poly.entity_id
_entity_poly.type
_entity_poly.pdbx_seq_one_letter_code
_entity_poly.pdbx_strand_id
1 'polypeptide(L)'
;MQSHMIDFSDGEVLVEVNGFVKGVIFEMSFVILNTRTNAKRVDGPFGNGHAVDWLPKDCIGNRFIFRMDGRHIIAFGGRYDPVNPCRLTGLTFIHCPL
;
A
#
# COMPACT_ATOMS: atom_id res chain seq x y z
N MET A 1 -7.59 13.73 -12.59
CA MET A 1 -7.14 12.71 -11.62
C MET A 1 -5.62 12.77 -11.63
N GLN A 2 -4.98 13.11 -10.52
CA GLN A 2 -3.52 13.20 -10.44
C GLN A 2 -2.97 11.81 -10.15
N SER A 3 -2.07 11.31 -10.99
CA SER A 3 -1.33 10.09 -10.73
C SER A 3 -0.10 10.39 -9.88
N HIS A 4 0.26 9.48 -8.98
CA HIS A 4 1.52 9.50 -8.25
C HIS A 4 2.40 8.36 -8.77
N MET A 5 3.68 8.64 -8.98
CA MET A 5 4.68 7.63 -9.35
C MET A 5 5.70 7.52 -8.21
N ILE A 6 6.06 6.28 -7.90
CA ILE A 6 7.10 5.96 -6.91
C ILE A 6 8.27 5.38 -7.69
N ASP A 7 9.36 6.14 -7.76
CA ASP A 7 10.60 5.66 -8.35
C ASP A 7 11.47 5.02 -7.26
N PHE A 8 12.04 3.87 -7.56
CA PHE A 8 12.98 3.16 -6.69
C PHE A 8 14.40 3.46 -7.17
N SER A 9 15.25 3.90 -6.25
CA SER A 9 16.69 4.03 -6.52
C SER A 9 17.37 2.67 -6.50
N ASP A 10 18.59 2.59 -7.04
CA ASP A 10 19.42 1.38 -6.96
C ASP A 10 19.57 0.89 -5.51
N GLY A 11 19.13 -0.35 -5.26
CA GLY A 11 19.15 -0.97 -3.94
C GLY A 11 17.95 -0.63 -3.06
N GLU A 12 16.98 0.15 -3.55
CA GLU A 12 15.69 0.28 -2.87
C GLU A 12 14.77 -0.91 -3.20
N VAL A 13 14.14 -1.45 -2.17
CA VAL A 13 13.17 -2.55 -2.27
C VAL A 13 11.96 -2.27 -1.40
N LEU A 14 10.79 -2.74 -1.82
CA LEU A 14 9.56 -2.58 -1.05
C LEU A 14 9.49 -3.65 0.05
N VAL A 15 9.32 -3.26 1.31
CA VAL A 15 9.35 -4.22 2.44
C VAL A 15 8.06 -4.29 3.24
N GLU A 16 7.20 -3.28 3.10
CA GLU A 16 5.89 -3.27 3.75
C GLU A 16 4.89 -2.45 2.94
N VAL A 17 3.64 -2.92 2.93
CA VAL A 17 2.48 -2.16 2.48
C VAL A 17 1.46 -2.17 3.58
N ASN A 18 0.97 -1.00 3.95
CA ASN A 18 -0.08 -0.86 4.96
C ASN A 18 -1.15 0.11 4.46
N GLY A 19 -2.33 0.07 5.07
CA GLY A 19 -3.43 0.91 4.62
C GLY A 19 -4.74 0.54 5.28
N PHE A 20 -5.84 0.92 4.63
CA PHE A 20 -7.19 0.69 5.13
C PHE A 20 -8.11 0.07 4.07
N VAL A 21 -8.98 -0.84 4.51
CA VAL A 21 -9.90 -1.60 3.66
C VAL A 21 -11.32 -1.67 4.24
N LYS A 22 -12.34 -1.44 3.41
CA LYS A 22 -13.77 -1.65 3.72
C LYS A 22 -14.51 -2.09 2.45
N GLY A 23 -14.38 -3.36 2.09
CA GLY A 23 -14.83 -3.89 0.78
C GLY A 23 -13.95 -3.44 -0.40
N VAL A 24 -13.38 -2.25 -0.32
CA VAL A 24 -12.33 -1.73 -1.21
C VAL A 24 -11.17 -1.19 -0.38
N ILE A 25 -9.97 -1.19 -0.95
CA ILE A 25 -8.80 -0.51 -0.42
C ILE A 25 -8.91 0.96 -0.82
N PHE A 26 -8.97 1.85 0.16
CA PHE A 26 -9.16 3.30 -0.06
C PHE A 26 -7.99 4.15 0.43
N GLU A 27 -7.03 3.55 1.12
CA GLU A 27 -5.77 4.19 1.48
C GLU A 27 -4.64 3.17 1.53
N MET A 28 -3.45 3.55 1.06
CA MET A 28 -2.22 2.76 1.13
C MET A 28 -0.98 3.61 1.37
N SER A 29 -0.04 3.09 2.14
CA SER A 29 1.33 3.58 2.27
C SER A 29 2.31 2.44 1.97
N PHE A 30 3.47 2.81 1.43
CA PHE A 30 4.52 1.89 1.02
C PHE A 30 5.79 2.20 1.82
N VAL A 31 6.38 1.17 2.44
CA VAL A 31 7.64 1.30 3.17
C VAL A 31 8.75 0.71 2.31
N ILE A 32 9.71 1.55 1.96
CA ILE A 32 10.79 1.24 1.04
C ILE A 32 12.10 1.23 1.84
N LEU A 33 12.87 0.16 1.70
CA LEU A 33 14.17 -0.04 2.34
C LEU A 33 15.27 0.12 1.31
N ASN A 34 16.28 0.94 1.62
CA ASN A 34 17.55 0.91 0.91
C ASN A 34 18.44 -0.18 1.50
N THR A 35 18.72 -1.23 0.75
CA THR A 35 19.49 -2.40 1.21
C THR A 35 20.98 -2.12 1.40
N ARG A 36 21.50 -1.01 0.84
CA ARG A 36 22.91 -0.61 1.00
C ARG A 36 23.14 0.16 2.30
N THR A 37 22.17 0.98 2.71
CA THR A 37 22.29 1.87 3.88
C THR A 37 21.42 1.46 5.06
N ASN A 38 20.52 0.49 4.89
CA ASN A 38 19.45 0.14 5.82
C ASN A 38 18.48 1.28 6.16
N ALA A 39 18.51 2.39 5.41
CA ALA A 39 17.57 3.48 5.58
C ALA A 39 16.18 3.10 5.05
N LYS A 40 15.12 3.49 5.78
CA LYS A 40 13.74 3.31 5.33
C LYS A 40 13.10 4.65 5.02
N ARG A 41 12.29 4.69 3.95
CA ARG A 41 11.38 5.80 3.67
C ARG A 41 9.95 5.28 3.53
N VAL A 42 8.99 6.15 3.81
CA VAL A 42 7.57 5.88 3.63
C VAL A 42 7.08 6.76 2.49
N ASP A 43 6.34 6.17 1.56
CA ASP A 43 5.68 6.86 0.47
C ASP A 43 4.16 6.68 0.64
N GLY A 44 3.45 7.80 0.74
CA GLY A 44 2.02 7.86 1.08
C GLY A 44 1.73 8.64 2.39
N PRO A 45 0.49 8.60 2.89
CA PRO A 45 -0.62 7.78 2.39
C PRO A 45 -1.16 8.26 1.02
N PHE A 46 -1.55 7.31 0.19
CA PHE A 46 -2.25 7.53 -1.07
C PHE A 46 -3.68 7.07 -0.97
N GLY A 47 -4.58 7.83 -1.58
CA GLY A 47 -6.01 7.62 -1.45
C GLY A 47 -6.58 8.62 -0.46
N ASN A 48 -7.63 8.23 0.25
CA ASN A 48 -8.36 9.15 1.09
C ASN A 48 -8.87 8.45 2.36
N GLY A 49 -7.96 8.13 3.30
CA GLY A 49 -8.34 7.63 4.62
C GLY A 49 -9.07 8.66 5.48
N HIS A 50 -8.94 9.94 5.13
CA HIS A 50 -9.61 11.09 5.74
C HIS A 50 -10.76 11.68 4.89
N ALA A 51 -11.27 10.96 3.87
CA ALA A 51 -12.26 11.48 2.91
C ALA A 51 -13.56 11.99 3.51
N VAL A 52 -13.73 11.74 4.78
CA VAL A 52 -14.95 11.87 5.51
C VAL A 52 -14.62 12.22 6.94
N ASP A 53 -13.98 13.37 7.13
CA ASP A 53 -14.02 14.11 8.41
C ASP A 53 -15.48 14.39 8.86
N TRP A 54 -16.46 14.18 7.96
CA TRP A 54 -17.90 14.19 8.23
C TRP A 54 -18.56 12.80 8.35
N LEU A 55 -17.87 11.66 8.10
CA LEU A 55 -18.47 10.34 8.38
C LEU A 55 -18.22 9.96 9.85
N PRO A 56 -19.20 9.27 10.47
CA PRO A 56 -19.02 8.68 11.79
C PRO A 56 -17.79 7.78 11.83
N LYS A 57 -17.10 7.71 12.98
CA LYS A 57 -15.91 6.88 13.23
C LYS A 57 -16.08 5.40 12.84
N ASP A 58 -17.32 4.93 12.73
CA ASP A 58 -17.71 3.58 12.28
C ASP A 58 -17.51 3.36 10.75
N CYS A 59 -17.12 4.42 10.03
CA CYS A 59 -16.79 4.37 8.61
C CYS A 59 -15.30 4.21 8.32
N ILE A 60 -14.45 4.21 9.35
CA ILE A 60 -13.03 3.91 9.22
C ILE A 60 -12.91 2.43 8.86
N GLY A 61 -12.36 2.13 7.68
CA GLY A 61 -12.07 0.76 7.29
C GLY A 61 -11.11 0.05 8.23
N ASN A 62 -11.00 -1.26 8.10
CA ASN A 62 -10.04 -2.02 8.88
C ASN A 62 -8.62 -1.71 8.40
N ARG A 63 -7.72 -1.42 9.35
CA ARG A 63 -6.30 -1.30 9.04
C ARG A 63 -5.75 -2.66 8.61
N PHE A 64 -4.96 -2.68 7.55
CA PHE A 64 -4.15 -3.84 7.18
C PHE A 64 -2.66 -3.46 7.16
N ILE A 65 -1.82 -4.44 7.44
CA ILE A 65 -0.36 -4.34 7.35
C ILE A 65 0.13 -5.64 6.75
N PHE A 66 0.84 -5.55 5.62
CA PHE A 66 1.60 -6.65 5.07
C PHE A 66 3.09 -6.34 5.19
N ARG A 67 3.78 -7.11 6.03
CA ARG A 67 5.22 -7.06 6.24
C ARG A 67 5.72 -8.46 6.56
N MET A 68 6.89 -8.82 6.04
CA MET A 68 7.60 -10.03 6.42
C MET A 68 9.08 -9.73 6.67
N ASP A 69 9.57 -10.06 7.85
CA ASP A 69 10.97 -9.80 8.22
C ASP A 69 11.93 -10.61 7.33
N GLY A 70 13.03 -9.97 6.92
CA GLY A 70 14.02 -10.58 6.03
C GLY A 70 13.55 -10.78 4.58
N ARG A 71 12.43 -10.18 4.17
CA ARG A 71 11.86 -10.35 2.82
C ARG A 71 11.47 -9.01 2.20
N HIS A 72 11.44 -8.97 0.88
CA HIS A 72 10.93 -7.84 0.11
C HIS A 72 9.85 -8.28 -0.88
N ILE A 73 8.97 -7.34 -1.21
CA ILE A 73 7.84 -7.49 -2.12
C ILE A 73 8.36 -7.20 -3.53
N ILE A 74 8.16 -8.15 -4.44
CA ILE A 74 8.64 -8.07 -5.83
C ILE A 74 7.52 -7.92 -6.85
N ALA A 75 6.30 -8.26 -6.46
CA ALA A 75 5.14 -8.15 -7.34
C ALA A 75 3.83 -8.12 -6.54
N PHE A 76 2.79 -7.67 -7.22
CA PHE A 76 1.43 -7.62 -6.72
C PHE A 76 0.51 -8.45 -7.60
N GLY A 77 -0.37 -9.21 -6.97
CA GLY A 77 -1.63 -9.63 -7.57
C GLY A 77 -2.75 -8.74 -7.04
N GLY A 78 -3.82 -8.56 -7.81
CA GLY A 78 -4.93 -7.72 -7.36
C GLY A 78 -6.26 -8.05 -8.00
N ARG A 79 -7.33 -7.56 -7.37
CA ARG A 79 -8.68 -7.53 -7.92
C ARG A 79 -9.20 -6.10 -7.86
N TYR A 80 -9.96 -5.72 -8.88
CA TYR A 80 -10.67 -4.45 -8.92
C TYR A 80 -12.18 -4.70 -8.97
N ASP A 81 -12.96 -3.67 -8.65
CA ASP A 81 -14.41 -3.70 -8.80
C ASP A 81 -14.77 -3.60 -10.29
N PRO A 82 -15.44 -4.62 -10.88
CA PRO A 82 -15.77 -4.60 -12.31
C PRO A 82 -16.77 -3.51 -12.69
N VAL A 83 -17.55 -3.00 -11.74
CA VAL A 83 -18.52 -1.91 -11.96
C VAL A 83 -17.84 -0.55 -11.82
N ASN A 84 -16.84 -0.44 -10.93
CA ASN A 84 -16.02 0.76 -10.76
C ASN A 84 -14.52 0.40 -10.81
N PRO A 85 -13.92 0.30 -12.01
CA PRO A 85 -12.57 -0.21 -12.19
C PRO A 85 -11.48 0.67 -11.55
N CYS A 86 -11.83 1.87 -11.08
CA CYS A 86 -10.96 2.74 -10.31
C CYS A 86 -10.80 2.30 -8.84
N ARG A 87 -11.49 1.23 -8.40
CA ARG A 87 -11.47 0.75 -7.01
C ARG A 87 -10.81 -0.62 -6.90
N LEU A 88 -9.80 -0.69 -6.06
CA LEU A 88 -9.09 -1.92 -5.72
C LEU A 88 -9.86 -2.66 -4.62
N THR A 89 -10.27 -3.91 -4.85
CA THR A 89 -11.05 -4.72 -3.90
C THR A 89 -10.21 -5.76 -3.16
N GLY A 90 -9.02 -6.07 -3.69
CA GLY A 90 -8.09 -6.97 -3.02
C GLY A 90 -6.68 -6.87 -3.58
N LEU A 91 -5.71 -7.17 -2.72
CA LEU A 91 -4.30 -7.26 -3.06
C LEU A 91 -3.71 -8.57 -2.54
N THR A 92 -2.74 -9.09 -3.26
CA THR A 92 -1.88 -10.20 -2.86
C THR A 92 -0.44 -9.78 -3.11
N PHE A 93 0.44 -10.15 -2.20
CA PHE A 93 1.85 -9.74 -2.23
C PHE A 93 2.72 -10.95 -2.51
N ILE A 94 3.58 -10.83 -3.52
CA ILE A 94 4.59 -11.85 -3.85
C ILE A 94 5.91 -11.34 -3.29
N HIS A 95 6.60 -12.18 -2.53
CA HIS A 95 7.78 -11.78 -1.77
C HIS A 95 8.87 -12.85 -1.80
N CYS A 96 10.13 -12.42 -1.79
CA CYS A 96 11.31 -13.28 -1.71
C CYS A 96 12.24 -12.81 -0.58
N PRO A 97 13.21 -13.64 -0.15
CA PRO A 97 14.26 -13.20 0.78
C PRO A 97 14.97 -11.94 0.29
N LEU A 98 15.36 -11.07 1.24
CA LEU A 98 16.26 -9.94 1.00
C LEU A 98 17.65 -10.40 0.58
#